data_AF-A0A6B2FMR3-F1
#
_entry.id   AF-A0A6B2FMR3-F1
#
_cell.length_a   1.000
_cell.length_b   1.000
_cell.length_c   1.000
_cell.angle_alpha   90.00
_cell.angle_beta   90.00
_cell.angle_gamma   90.00
#
_symmetry.space_group_name_H-M   'P 1'
#
loop_
_entity.id
_entity.type
_entity.pdbx_description
1 polymer ?
#
loop_
_entity_poly.entity_id
_entity_poly.type
_entity_poly.pdbx_seq_one_letter_code
_entity_poly.pdbx_strand_id
1 'polypeptide(L)' 'MLNNNNLHFKCPRCHGSQYRTSAFDISENNPFGAKCIFCKSNMVAGQMVFQHNNSMNITSAHRAC' A
#
# COMPACT_ATOMS: atom_id res chain seq x y z
N MET A 1 20.79 -10.58 -4.42
CA MET A 1 20.39 -10.08 -3.09
C MET A 1 18.87 -10.10 -3.06
N LEU A 2 18.27 -10.84 -2.11
CA LEU A 2 16.88 -11.31 -2.16
C LEU A 2 15.85 -10.23 -2.57
N ASN A 3 14.98 -10.59 -3.52
CA ASN A 3 13.74 -9.89 -3.84
C ASN A 3 12.93 -9.72 -2.57
N ASN A 4 12.90 -8.48 -2.06
CA ASN A 4 12.24 -8.13 -0.82
C ASN A 4 10.74 -7.95 -1.12
N ASN A 5 10.00 -9.06 -1.13
CA ASN A 5 8.54 -9.12 -1.23
C ASN A 5 7.89 -8.61 0.07
N ASN A 6 8.27 -7.43 0.53
CA ASN A 6 7.72 -6.82 1.74
C ASN A 6 6.39 -6.16 1.40
N LEU A 7 5.33 -6.69 2.00
CA LEU A 7 4.02 -6.07 2.02
C LEU A 7 4.16 -4.67 2.64
N HIS A 8 4.06 -3.62 1.83
CA HIS A 8 4.22 -2.25 2.30
C HIS A 8 2.86 -1.61 2.56
N PHE A 9 2.63 -1.22 3.80
CA PHE A 9 1.44 -0.50 4.21
C PHE A 9 1.67 1.00 4.13
N LYS A 10 0.73 1.72 3.51
CA LYS A 10 0.71 3.18 3.48
C LYS A 10 -0.61 3.73 3.96
N CYS A 11 -0.55 4.83 4.68
CA CYS A 11 -1.72 5.58 5.08
C CYS A 11 -2.28 6.40 3.90
N PRO A 12 -3.55 6.24 3.51
CA PRO A 12 -4.13 7.06 2.46
C PRO A 12 -4.36 8.51 2.91
N ARG A 13 -4.48 8.76 4.22
CA ARG A 13 -4.80 10.07 4.78
C ARG A 13 -3.58 10.96 5.08
N CYS A 14 -2.50 10.39 5.61
CA CYS A 14 -1.29 11.16 5.95
C CYS A 14 -0.04 10.69 5.20
N HIS A 15 -0.17 9.71 4.30
CA HIS A 15 0.93 9.11 3.54
C HIS A 15 2.05 8.45 4.38
N GLY A 16 1.87 8.38 5.70
CA GLY A 16 2.78 7.70 6.62
C GLY A 16 2.81 6.19 6.41
N SER A 17 3.95 5.58 6.66
CA SER A 17 4.17 4.13 6.61
C SER A 17 4.21 3.48 7.99
N GLN A 18 4.14 4.26 9.06
CA GLN A 18 4.16 3.73 10.42
C GLN A 18 2.75 3.35 10.89
N TYR A 19 2.60 2.09 11.31
CA TYR A 19 1.32 1.53 11.72
C TYR A 19 1.48 0.61 12.93
N ARG A 20 0.36 0.35 13.58
CA ARG A 20 0.20 -0.74 14.55
C ARG A 20 -0.82 -1.74 14.02
N THR A 21 -0.74 -2.98 14.47
CA THR A 21 -1.72 -4.03 14.18
C THR A 21 -2.45 -4.42 15.47
N SER A 22 -3.75 -4.64 15.38
CA SER A 22 -4.57 -5.08 16.51
C SER A 22 -5.67 -6.02 16.04
N ALA A 23 -5.93 -7.09 16.79
CA ALA A 23 -7.02 -8.03 16.49
C ALA A 23 -8.40 -7.36 16.50
N PHE A 24 -8.56 -6.31 17.32
CA PHE A 24 -9.80 -5.53 17.40
C PHE A 24 -10.03 -4.62 16.19
N ASP A 25 -8.97 -4.29 15.44
CA ASP A 25 -9.04 -3.43 14.26
C ASP A 25 -9.24 -4.24 12.95
N ILE A 26 -9.34 -5.57 13.05
CA ILE A 26 -9.58 -6.47 11.93
C ILE A 26 -11.05 -6.36 11.50
N SER A 27 -11.27 -6.11 10.21
CA SER A 27 -12.59 -6.07 9.59
C SER A 27 -12.47 -6.43 8.12
N GLU A 28 -13.60 -6.59 7.42
CA GLU A 28 -13.63 -6.85 5.98
C GLU A 28 -12.85 -5.77 5.19
N ASN A 29 -12.91 -4.52 5.63
CA ASN A 29 -12.20 -3.38 5.04
C ASN A 29 -10.77 -3.16 5.58
N ASN A 30 -10.30 -4.02 6.49
CA ASN A 30 -8.96 -3.98 7.07
C ASN A 30 -8.56 -5.38 7.56
N PRO A 31 -8.30 -6.33 6.66
CA PRO A 31 -8.05 -7.73 7.04
C PRO A 31 -6.76 -7.89 7.85
N PHE A 32 -5.82 -6.97 7.71
CA PHE A 32 -4.55 -6.99 8.45
C PHE A 32 -4.63 -6.30 9.82
N GLY A 33 -5.77 -5.69 10.17
CA GLY A 33 -5.92 -4.94 11.41
C GLY A 33 -4.94 -3.76 11.53
N ALA A 34 -4.45 -3.23 10.39
CA ALA A 34 -3.37 -2.26 10.33
C ALA A 34 -3.90 -0.82 10.37
N LYS A 35 -3.46 -0.04 11.36
CA LYS A 35 -3.90 1.34 11.62
C LYS A 35 -2.71 2.28 11.73
N CYS A 36 -2.84 3.47 11.15
CA CYS A 36 -1.80 4.50 11.25
C CYS A 36 -1.59 4.87 12.72
N ILE A 37 -0.34 4.97 13.17
CA ILE A 37 -0.05 5.45 14.53
C ILE A 37 -0.45 6.92 14.70
N PHE A 38 -0.31 7.73 13.65
CA PHE A 38 -0.57 9.16 13.70
C PHE A 38 -2.06 9.50 13.59
N CYS A 39 -2.72 9.10 12.50
CA CYS A 39 -4.09 9.53 12.21
C CYS A 39 -5.14 8.43 12.38
N LYS A 40 -4.76 7.24 12.89
CA LYS A 40 -5.64 6.09 13.17
C LYS A 40 -6.50 5.62 11.99
N SER A 41 -6.15 6.00 10.76
CA SER A 41 -6.81 5.53 9.55
C SER A 41 -6.33 4.13 9.19
N ASN A 42 -7.18 3.35 8.51
CA ASN A 42 -6.80 2.02 8.02
C ASN A 42 -5.65 2.17 7.02
N MET A 43 -4.64 1.31 7.16
CA MET A 43 -3.57 1.24 6.18
C MET A 43 -4.06 0.56 4.91
N VAL A 44 -3.56 1.00 3.77
CA VAL A 44 -3.73 0.30 2.51
C VAL A 44 -2.45 -0.51 2.26
N ALA A 45 -2.60 -1.82 2.09
CA ALA A 45 -1.51 -2.66 1.63
C ALA A 45 -1.25 -2.36 0.15
N GLY A 46 -0.08 -1.81 -0.16
CA GLY A 46 0.39 -1.74 -1.53
C GLY A 46 0.72 -3.14 -2.00
N GLN A 47 -0.20 -3.78 -2.71
CA GLN A 47 0.19 -4.91 -3.54
C GLN A 47 1.13 -4.34 -4.60
N MET A 48 2.38 -4.82 -4.64
CA MET A 48 3.11 -4.71 -5.89
C MET A 48 2.26 -5.45 -6.91
N VAL A 49 1.70 -4.70 -7.87
CA VAL A 49 1.24 -5.28 -9.13
C VAL A 49 2.36 -6.21 -9.57
N PHE A 50 2.10 -7.52 -9.63
CA PHE A 50 2.91 -8.39 -10.45
C PHE A 50 2.91 -7.69 -11.80
N GLN A 51 4.06 -7.15 -12.19
CA GLN A 51 4.27 -6.64 -13.54
C GLN A 51 4.13 -7.85 -14.45
N HIS A 52 2.90 -8.21 -14.78
CA HIS A 52 2.64 -9.04 -15.93
C HIS A 52 3.01 -8.12 -17.08
N ASN A 53 4.26 -8.25 -17.54
CA ASN A 53 4.78 -7.58 -18.72
C ASN A 53 3.89 -8.02 -19.90
N ASN A 54 2.75 -7.37 -20.08
CA ASN A 54 2.06 -7.36 -21.35
C ASN A 54 2.36 -5.99 -21.94
N SER A 55 3.35 -5.97 -22.84
CA SER A 55 3.83 -4.79 -23.55
C SER A 55 2.70 -4.17 -24.38
N MET A 56 1.81 -3.43 -23.72
CA MET A 56 0.85 -2.55 -24.37
C MET A 56 1.47 -1.16 -24.39
N ASN A 57 2.07 -0.87 -25.53
CA ASN A 57 2.68 0.41 -25.89
C ASN A 57 1.58 1.49 -25.90
N ILE A 58 1.31 2.13 -24.76
CA ILE A 58 0.53 3.37 -24.70
C ILE A 58 1.53 4.51 -24.53
N THR A 59 1.92 5.06 -25.67
CA THR A 59 2.47 6.40 -25.75
C THR A 59 1.39 7.39 -25.35
N SER A 60 1.54 8.06 -24.21
CA SER A 60 1.09 9.45 -24.08
C SER A 60 1.88 10.16 -23.00
N ALA A 61 2.60 11.17 -23.47
CA ALA A 61 3.49 12.06 -22.76
C ALA A 61 2.80 12.93 -21.68
N HIS A 62 3.65 13.64 -20.93
CA HIS A 62 3.40 14.76 -20.01
C HIS A 62 2.98 14.40 -18.58
N ARG A 63 3.57 14.95 -17.53
CA ARG A 63 4.76 15.80 -17.35
C ARG A 63 5.11 15.72 -15.87
N ALA A 64 6.41 15.78 -15.58
CA ALA A 64 6.91 16.06 -14.25
C ALA A 64 6.43 17.44 -13.76
N CYS A 65 6.06 17.50 -12.49
CA CYS A 65 6.36 18.60 -11.58
C CYS A 65 6.90 17.97 -10.30
#